data_AF-A0A0C3DX56-F1
#
_entry.id   AF-A0A0C3DX56-F1
#
_cell.length_a   1.000
_cell.length_b   1.000
_cell.length_c   1.000
_cell.angle_alpha   90.00
_cell.angle_beta   90.00
_cell.angle_gamma   90.00
#
_symmetry.space_group_name_H-M   'P 1'
#
loop_
_entity.id
_entity.type
_entity.pdbx_description
1 polymer ?
#
loop_
_entity_poly.entity_id
_entity_poly.type
_entity_poly.pdbx_seq_one_letter_code
_entity_poly.pdbx_strand_id
1 'polypeptide(L)' 'MAPKLHPQARRLRTIIVTVPIMGATALVLYERLALGKPQRTIPRSSRDEGSKERELLAEGVTEKVGETASREE' A
#
# COMPACT_ATOMS: atom_id res chain seq x y z
N MET A 1 17.27 -22.87 -8.07
CA MET A 1 16.12 -22.94 -9.01
C MET A 1 14.93 -23.52 -8.27
N ALA A 2 13.80 -22.82 -8.21
CA ALA A 2 12.63 -23.32 -7.48
C ALA A 2 11.99 -24.48 -8.27
N PRO A 3 11.70 -25.63 -7.62
CA PRO A 3 11.08 -26.76 -8.29
C PRO A 3 9.69 -26.36 -8.83
N LYS A 4 9.40 -26.71 -10.08
CA LYS A 4 8.08 -26.50 -10.70
C LYS A 4 7.04 -27.27 -9.89
N LEU A 5 6.19 -26.53 -9.18
CA LEU A 5 5.10 -27.10 -8.38
C LEU A 5 4.10 -27.79 -9.30
N HIS A 6 3.70 -29.00 -8.92
CA HIS A 6 2.63 -29.75 -9.56
C HIS A 6 1.40 -28.83 -9.77
N PRO A 7 0.73 -28.84 -10.94
CA PRO A 7 -0.36 -27.90 -11.26
C PRO A 7 -1.45 -27.82 -10.18
N GLN A 8 -1.71 -28.94 -9.52
CA GLN A 8 -2.64 -29.06 -8.39
C GLN A 8 -2.19 -28.28 -7.14
N ALA A 9 -0.89 -28.29 -6.82
CA ALA A 9 -0.33 -27.54 -5.71
C ALA A 9 -0.41 -26.02 -5.93
N ARG A 10 -0.33 -25.59 -7.19
CA ARG A 10 -0.49 -24.17 -7.55
C ARG A 10 -1.92 -23.69 -7.31
N ARG A 11 -2.91 -24.50 -7.67
CA ARG A 11 -4.34 -24.22 -7.40
C ARG A 11 -4.64 -24.21 -5.90
N LEU A 12 -4.09 -25.16 -5.16
CA LEU A 12 -4.27 -25.22 -3.70
C LEU A 12 -3.72 -23.96 -3.01
N ARG A 13 -2.55 -23.46 -3.42
CA ARG A 13 -2.00 -22.19 -2.91
C ARG A 13 -2.94 -21.02 -3.17
N THR A 14 -3.52 -20.93 -4.37
CA THR A 14 -4.51 -19.90 -4.67
C THR A 14 -5.69 -20.00 -3.72
N ILE A 15 -6.28 -21.19 -3.57
CA ILE A 15 -7.44 -21.42 -2.69
C ILE A 15 -7.11 -21.04 -1.24
N ILE A 16 -5.96 -21.46 -0.72
CA ILE A 16 -5.51 -21.16 0.65
C ILE A 16 -5.40 -19.65 0.89
N VAL A 17 -5.05 -18.86 -0.12
CA VAL A 17 -4.92 -17.40 0.02
C VAL A 17 -6.25 -16.69 -0.25
N THR A 18 -7.02 -17.10 -1.26
CA THR A 18 -8.23 -16.40 -1.68
C THR A 18 -9.42 -16.65 -0.76
N VAL A 19 -9.58 -17.88 -0.26
CA VAL A 19 -10.72 -18.25 0.59
C VAL A 19 -10.76 -17.43 1.89
N PRO A 20 -9.65 -17.23 2.63
CA PRO A 20 -9.67 -16.37 3.82
C PRO A 20 -10.03 -14.92 3.52
N ILE A 21 -9.56 -14.36 2.41
CA ILE A 21 -9.88 -12.97 2.01
C ILE A 21 -11.37 -12.86 1.71
N MET A 22 -11.93 -13.81 0.95
CA MET A 22 -13.37 -13.85 0.69
C MET A 22 -14.18 -14.05 1.97
N GLY A 23 -13.73 -14.92 2.88
CA GLY A 23 -14.39 -15.15 4.17
C GLY A 23 -14.39 -13.89 5.04
N ALA A 24 -13.26 -13.20 5.16
CA ALA A 24 -13.15 -11.95 5.91
C ALA A 24 -14.03 -10.85 5.31
N THR A 25 -14.03 -10.69 3.98
CA THR A 25 -14.88 -9.69 3.31
C THR A 25 -16.37 -10.00 3.47
N ALA A 26 -16.77 -11.27 3.36
CA ALA A 26 -18.14 -11.70 3.60
C ALA A 26 -18.57 -11.43 5.04
N LEU A 27 -17.71 -11.71 6.03
CA LEU A 27 -17.98 -11.42 7.45
C LEU A 27 -18.17 -9.92 7.67
N VAL A 28 -17.26 -9.08 7.16
CA VAL A 28 -17.36 -7.62 7.30
C VAL A 28 -18.64 -7.09 6.66
N LEU A 29 -19.01 -7.59 5.48
CA LEU A 29 -20.25 -7.21 4.82
C LEU A 29 -21.48 -7.68 5.60
N TYR A 30 -21.47 -8.88 6.17
CA TYR A 30 -22.53 -9.37 7.03
C TYR A 30 -22.73 -8.48 8.27
N GLU A 31 -21.64 -8.09 8.93
CA GLU A 31 -21.72 -7.19 10.09
C GLU A 31 -22.28 -5.80 9.73
N ARG A 32 -22.03 -5.32 8.52
CA ARG A 32 -22.48 -4.01 8.05
C ARG A 32 -23.91 -4.01 7.51
N LEU A 33 -24.22 -4.98 6.65
CA LEU A 33 -25.48 -5.03 5.92
C LEU A 33 -26.57 -5.73 6.71
N ALA A 34 -26.25 -6.82 7.41
CA ALA A 34 -27.24 -7.58 8.16
C ALA A 34 -27.35 -7.10 9.61
N LEU A 35 -26.22 -6.84 10.28
CA LEU A 35 -26.21 -6.40 11.69
C LEU A 35 -26.24 -4.88 11.86
N GLY A 36 -26.06 -4.10 10.79
CA GLY A 36 -26.10 -2.64 10.83
C GLY A 36 -25.03 -2.00 11.72
N LYS A 37 -23.92 -2.70 12.03
CA LYS A 37 -22.88 -2.16 12.90
C LYS A 37 -22.30 -0.88 12.27
N PRO A 38 -22.25 0.26 13.00
CA PRO A 38 -21.73 1.51 12.45
C PRO A 38 -20.27 1.33 12.04
N GLN A 39 -19.94 1.75 10.81
CA GLN A 39 -18.56 1.77 10.32
C GLN A 39 -17.74 2.73 11.18
N ARG A 40 -16.65 2.25 11.80
CA ARG A 40 -15.63 3.13 12.36
C ARG A 40 -15.06 3.99 11.23
N THR A 41 -15.51 5.23 11.15
CA THR A 41 -14.93 6.25 10.27
C THR A 41 -13.60 6.67 10.88
N ILE A 42 -12.50 6.39 10.18
CA ILE A 42 -11.25 7.07 10.49
C ILE A 42 -11.49 8.55 10.14
N PRO A 43 -11.35 9.50 11.08
CA PRO A 43 -11.40 10.91 10.74
C PRO A 43 -10.34 11.12 9.67
N ARG A 44 -10.76 11.47 8.45
CA ARG A 44 -9.83 11.85 7.40
C ARG A 44 -9.11 13.08 7.93
N SER A 45 -7.82 12.95 8.25
CA SER A 45 -6.97 14.12 8.39
C SER A 45 -7.15 14.92 7.10
N SER A 46 -7.46 16.20 7.27
CA SER A 46 -7.55 17.17 6.20
C SER A 46 -6.37 16.98 5.23
N ARG A 47 -6.67 17.03 3.94
CA ARG A 47 -5.73 17.06 2.81
C ARG A 47 -4.73 18.21 2.94
N ASP A 48 -3.74 18.12 3.84
CA ASP A 48 -2.77 19.22 3.96
C ASP A 48 -1.38 18.84 4.51
N GLU A 49 -1.04 17.55 4.53
CA GLU A 49 0.34 17.12 4.86
C GLU A 49 1.12 16.54 3.67
N GLY A 50 0.49 16.42 2.49
CA GLY A 50 1.19 16.02 1.26
C GLY A 50 1.97 17.15 0.57
N SER A 51 1.75 18.39 1.00
CA SER A 51 2.37 19.60 0.40
C SER A 51 3.75 19.87 0.98
N LYS A 52 3.94 19.65 2.29
CA LYS A 52 5.20 19.95 2.99
C LYS A 52 6.30 18.94 2.71
N GLU A 53 5.95 17.68 2.51
CA GLU A 53 6.93 16.62 2.20
C GLU A 53 7.53 16.80 0.80
N ARG A 54 6.76 17.35 -0.16
CA ARG A 54 7.27 17.67 -1.51
C ARG A 54 8.13 18.93 -1.54
N GLU A 55 7.86 19.90 -0.67
CA GLU A 55 8.64 21.14 -0.55
C GLU A 55 10.02 20.85 0.08
N LEU A 56 10.07 20.04 1.14
CA LEU A 56 11.33 19.59 1.76
C LEU A 56 12.19 18.72 0.83
N LEU A 57 11.56 17.91 -0.03
CA LEU A 57 12.28 17.12 -1.04
C LEU A 57 12.76 17.97 -2.22
N ALA A 58 12.10 19.09 -2.53
CA ALA A 58 12.53 20.01 -3.58
C ALA A 58 13.72 20.86 -3.12
N GLU A 59 13.73 21.31 -1.87
CA GLU A 59 14.81 22.12 -1.30
C GLU A 59 16.13 21.34 -1.14
N GLY A 60 16.06 20.05 -0.78
CA GLY A 60 17.24 19.18 -0.69
C GLY A 60 17.87 18.78 -2.04
N VAL A 61 17.15 18.96 -3.16
CA VAL A 61 17.68 18.68 -4.51
C VAL A 61 18.44 19.88 -5.08
N THR A 62 18.07 21.10 -4.69
CA THR A 62 18.76 22.32 -5.16
C THR A 62 20.13 22.52 -4.51
N GLU A 63 20.38 21.98 -3.31
CA GLU A 63 21.67 22.15 -2.63
C GLU A 63 22.76 21.22 -3.20
N LYS A 64 22.42 20.03 -3.71
CA LYS A 64 23.42 19.06 -4.20
C LYS A 64 23.82 19.19 -5.67
N VAL A 65 23.19 20.05 -6.46
CA VAL A 65 23.56 20.26 -7.87
C VAL A 65 24.61 21.39 -8.04
N GLY A 66 24.87 22.17 -6.98
CA GLY A 66 25.82 23.29 -7.02
C GLY A 66 27.31 22.95 -6.86
N GLU A 67 27.68 21.78 -6.34
CA GLU A 67 29.07 21.48 -5.93
C GLU A 67 29.82 20.47 -6.82
N THR A 68 29.36 20.23 -8.06
CA THR A 68 30.08 19.35 -9.01
C THR A 68 30.45 20.00 -10.34
N ALA A 69 30.27 21.31 -10.48
CA ALA A 69 30.57 22.04 -11.72
C ALA A 69 31.80 22.96 -11.64
N SER A 70 32.73 22.73 -10.70
CA SER A 70 33.98 23.53 -10.59
C SER A 70 35.18 22.69 -10.20
N ARG A 71 35.53 21.67 -11.00
CA ARG A 71 36.88 21.08 -10.97
C ARG A 71 37.17 20.29 -12.25
N GLU A 72 37.28 20.98 -13.38
CA GLU A 72 38.18 20.62 -14.48
C GLU A 72 38.47 21.91 -15.29
N GLU A 73 39.46 22.69 -14.85
CA GLU A 73 40.38 23.45 -15.71
C GLU A 73 41.77 23.42 -15.06
#